data_AF-A0A0E0BDL5-F1
#
_entry.id   AF-A0A0E0BDL5-F1
#
_cell.length_a   1.000
_cell.length_b   1.000
_cell.length_c   1.000
_cell.angle_alpha   90.00
_cell.angle_beta   90.00
_cell.angle_gamma   90.00
#
_symmetry.space_group_name_H-M   'P 1'
#
loop_
_entity.id
_entity.type
_entity.pdbx_description
1 polymer ?
#
loop_
_entity_poly.entity_id
_entity_poly.type
_entity_poly.pdbx_seq_one_letter_code
_entity_poly.pdbx_strand_id
1 'polypeptide(L)'
;MEQGQGTQYPYKYLLPLLVLLLPVLASLLLFSELKVFELARMAACRMGSKVAAILAILSVLVVHGSCKGHPVNYNVSDASAYGSGWLPARATWYGAPTGAGPDDNGGACGFKNVNQYPFSSMTSCGNEPIFKDGKGCGSCYQIRCNKDPSCSGNIETVIITDMNYYPVARYHFDLSGTAFGAMAKPGLNDKLRHSGIIDIQFRRVPCNYPGLKINFHVEEGSNPVYFAVLVEYEDLDGDVVQVDLMESKSAITN
;
A
#
# COMPACT_ATOMS: atom_id res chain seq x y z
N MET A 1 27.34 -38.63 70.90
CA MET A 1 28.74 -38.56 70.43
C MET A 1 28.79 -39.25 69.08
N GLU A 2 29.45 -38.61 68.10
CA GLU A 2 29.95 -39.12 66.80
C GLU A 2 28.99 -39.85 65.84
N GLN A 3 28.65 -39.24 64.70
CA GLN A 3 29.34 -39.23 63.38
C GLN A 3 29.03 -40.44 62.49
N GLY A 4 28.58 -40.16 61.25
CA GLY A 4 28.41 -41.14 60.17
C GLY A 4 27.69 -40.56 58.95
N GLN A 5 28.46 -39.99 58.02
CA GLN A 5 28.03 -39.42 56.74
C GLN A 5 27.53 -40.49 55.76
N GLY A 6 26.53 -40.14 54.92
CA GLY A 6 26.10 -40.90 53.75
C GLY A 6 25.33 -40.01 52.78
N THR A 7 25.92 -39.75 51.62
CA THR A 7 25.59 -38.77 50.58
C THR A 7 24.32 -39.07 49.78
N GLN A 8 23.40 -38.10 49.63
CA GLN A 8 22.50 -38.04 48.46
C GLN A 8 21.95 -36.61 48.21
N TYR A 9 22.58 -35.86 47.30
CA TYR A 9 22.15 -34.55 46.77
C TYR A 9 21.41 -34.74 45.40
N PRO A 10 20.70 -33.76 44.81
CA PRO A 10 19.26 -33.54 45.01
C PRO A 10 18.46 -33.40 43.70
N TYR A 11 17.44 -34.23 43.44
CA TYR A 11 16.56 -34.07 42.27
C TYR A 11 15.52 -32.94 42.38
N LYS A 12 15.55 -32.13 43.45
CA LYS A 12 14.52 -31.10 43.71
C LYS A 12 14.77 -29.73 43.05
N TYR A 13 15.90 -29.55 42.36
CA TYR A 13 16.24 -28.28 41.67
C TYR A 13 16.43 -28.42 40.15
N LEU A 14 16.25 -29.62 39.59
CA LEU A 14 16.51 -29.86 38.15
C LEU A 14 15.38 -29.39 37.23
N LEU A 15 14.13 -29.37 37.73
CA LEU A 15 12.97 -28.92 36.94
C LEU A 15 12.87 -27.40 36.72
N PRO A 16 13.09 -26.52 37.73
CA PRO A 16 13.00 -25.08 37.51
C PRO A 16 14.17 -24.51 36.68
N LEU A 17 15.34 -25.18 36.66
CA LEU A 17 16.46 -24.76 35.82
C LEU A 17 16.20 -25.02 34.33
N LEU A 18 15.44 -26.07 33.99
CA LEU A 18 15.11 -26.43 32.61
C LEU A 18 14.07 -25.47 31.99
N VAL A 19 13.17 -24.92 32.80
CA VAL A 19 12.13 -23.96 32.34
C VAL A 19 12.69 -22.58 32.05
N LEU A 20 13.78 -22.17 32.72
CA LEU A 20 14.46 -20.89 32.45
C LEU A 20 15.43 -20.95 31.25
N LEU A 21 15.85 -22.14 30.81
CA LEU A 21 16.79 -22.30 29.68
C LEU A 21 16.10 -22.37 28.30
N LEU A 22 14.82 -22.74 28.23
CA LEU A 22 14.05 -22.84 26.98
C LEU A 22 13.88 -21.51 26.20
N PRO A 23 13.61 -20.34 26.82
CA PRO A 23 13.51 -19.08 26.08
C PRO A 23 14.88 -18.55 25.62
N VAL A 24 15.96 -18.88 26.34
CA VAL A 24 17.33 -18.48 25.98
C VAL A 24 17.84 -19.30 24.79
N LEU A 25 17.53 -20.60 24.74
CA LEU A 25 17.83 -21.47 23.59
C LEU A 25 16.98 -21.13 22.34
N ALA A 26 15.70 -20.76 22.52
CA ALA A 26 14.87 -20.29 21.40
C ALA A 26 15.37 -18.96 20.80
N SER A 27 15.90 -18.06 21.64
CA SER A 27 16.52 -16.81 21.18
C SER A 27 17.82 -17.05 20.41
N LEU A 28 18.67 -17.98 20.85
CA LEU A 28 19.92 -18.34 20.16
C LEU A 28 19.69 -19.00 18.78
N LEU A 29 18.58 -19.71 18.59
CA LEU A 29 18.21 -20.29 17.28
C LEU A 29 17.64 -19.24 16.30
N LEU A 30 17.03 -18.16 16.77
CA LEU A 30 16.58 -17.05 15.91
C LEU A 30 17.73 -16.11 15.52
N PHE A 31 18.77 -15.98 16.34
CA PHE A 31 19.97 -15.19 16.00
C PHE A 31 20.93 -15.88 15.01
N SER A 32 20.80 -17.21 14.80
CA SER A 32 21.60 -17.92 13.79
C SER A 32 21.01 -17.78 12.37
N GLU A 33 19.70 -17.61 12.24
CA GLU A 33 19.05 -17.35 10.94
C GLU A 33 19.27 -15.91 10.43
N LEU A 34 19.42 -14.92 11.32
CA LEU A 34 19.53 -13.51 10.93
C LEU A 34 20.95 -13.04 10.54
N LYS A 35 22.01 -13.83 10.79
CA LYS A 35 23.40 -13.50 10.41
C LYS A 35 23.91 -14.20 9.16
N VAL A 36 23.14 -15.14 8.60
CA VAL A 36 23.50 -15.83 7.35
C VAL A 36 23.30 -14.94 6.12
N PHE A 37 22.44 -13.92 6.19
CA PHE A 37 22.19 -13.04 5.05
C PHE A 37 23.18 -11.88 4.88
N GLU A 38 24.01 -11.56 5.88
CA GLU A 38 24.96 -10.44 5.81
C GLU A 38 26.43 -10.82 5.62
N LEU A 39 26.76 -12.11 5.53
CA LEU A 39 28.13 -12.60 5.29
C LEU A 39 28.36 -13.18 3.88
N ALA A 40 27.34 -13.23 3.03
CA ALA A 40 27.47 -13.69 1.64
C ALA A 40 27.93 -12.60 0.65
N ARG A 41 28.41 -11.44 1.11
CA ARG A 41 28.88 -10.35 0.22
C ARG A 41 30.36 -10.00 0.28
N MET A 42 31.19 -10.65 1.08
CA MET A 42 32.63 -10.35 1.11
C MET A 42 33.48 -11.61 1.22
N ALA A 43 33.88 -12.18 0.07
CA ALA A 43 35.17 -12.84 -0.22
C ALA A 43 35.05 -13.95 -1.30
N ALA A 44 35.24 -13.58 -2.56
CA ALA A 44 35.79 -14.47 -3.58
C ALA A 44 36.68 -13.60 -4.49
N CYS A 45 37.82 -13.15 -3.98
CA CYS A 45 39.12 -13.84 -3.98
C CYS A 45 39.74 -13.88 -5.38
N ARG A 46 40.81 -13.08 -5.55
CA ARG A 46 41.77 -13.14 -6.64
C ARG A 46 42.55 -14.46 -6.56
N MET A 47 42.53 -15.27 -7.63
CA MET A 47 43.72 -15.80 -8.35
C MET A 47 43.32 -16.94 -9.31
N GLY A 48 43.96 -16.96 -10.49
CA GLY A 48 43.75 -17.89 -11.62
C GLY A 48 44.00 -19.36 -11.27
N SER A 49 43.68 -20.34 -12.11
CA SER A 49 43.81 -20.37 -13.56
C SER A 49 42.74 -21.27 -14.19
N LYS A 50 42.55 -21.08 -15.49
CA LYS A 50 41.43 -21.51 -16.34
C LYS A 50 41.10 -23.01 -16.19
N VAL A 51 39.81 -23.33 -16.01
CA VAL A 51 39.06 -24.52 -16.53
C VAL A 51 37.73 -24.78 -15.75
N ALA A 52 37.48 -24.16 -14.59
CA ALA A 52 36.26 -24.42 -13.81
C ALA A 52 35.07 -23.44 -14.03
N ALA A 53 34.95 -22.80 -15.21
CA ALA A 53 33.96 -21.73 -15.44
C ALA A 53 32.64 -22.18 -16.11
N ILE A 54 32.44 -23.48 -16.39
CA ILE A 54 31.25 -23.93 -17.15
C ILE A 54 30.19 -24.62 -16.27
N LEU A 55 30.53 -25.07 -15.05
CA LEU A 55 29.56 -25.77 -14.17
C LEU A 55 28.89 -24.88 -13.12
N ALA A 56 29.36 -23.65 -12.89
CA ALA A 56 28.73 -22.70 -11.96
C ALA A 56 27.59 -21.88 -12.58
N ILE A 57 27.40 -21.94 -13.90
CA ILE A 57 26.33 -21.21 -14.60
C ILE A 57 25.01 -22.02 -14.64
N LEU A 58 25.05 -23.34 -14.44
CA LEU A 58 23.83 -24.16 -14.46
C LEU A 58 23.11 -24.26 -13.11
N SER A 59 23.76 -23.95 -11.98
CA SER A 59 23.14 -24.05 -10.65
C SER A 59 22.39 -22.79 -10.20
N VAL A 60 22.45 -21.69 -10.96
CA VAL A 60 21.68 -20.45 -10.68
C VAL A 60 20.27 -20.48 -11.29
N LEU A 61 19.94 -21.50 -12.08
CA LEU A 61 18.66 -21.57 -12.82
C LEU A 61 17.53 -22.32 -12.10
N VAL A 62 17.70 -22.85 -10.88
CA VAL A 62 16.70 -23.76 -10.27
C VAL A 62 16.09 -23.27 -8.95
N VAL A 63 16.21 -21.97 -8.61
CA VAL A 63 15.38 -21.34 -7.56
C VAL A 63 14.60 -20.14 -8.10
N HIS A 64 13.91 -20.33 -9.24
CA HIS A 64 12.83 -19.46 -9.70
C HIS A 64 11.46 -20.15 -9.55
N GLY A 65 11.34 -21.01 -8.54
CA GLY A 65 10.11 -21.70 -8.16
C GLY A 65 9.05 -20.76 -7.57
N SER A 66 8.50 -19.91 -8.43
CA SER A 66 7.13 -19.39 -8.41
C SER A 66 6.53 -19.03 -7.04
N CYS A 67 6.88 -17.84 -6.52
CA CYS A 67 5.84 -16.96 -5.99
C CYS A 67 5.01 -16.43 -7.17
N LYS A 68 4.35 -17.32 -7.93
CA LYS A 68 3.30 -16.90 -8.83
C LYS A 68 2.12 -16.59 -7.95
N GLY A 69 2.01 -15.33 -7.51
CA GLY A 69 0.72 -14.80 -7.13
C GLY A 69 -0.27 -15.22 -8.21
N HIS A 70 -1.40 -15.81 -7.81
CA HIS A 70 -2.44 -16.14 -8.78
C HIS A 70 -2.73 -14.87 -9.58
N PRO A 71 -2.59 -14.88 -10.92
CA PRO A 71 -3.01 -13.75 -11.72
C PRO A 71 -4.52 -13.65 -11.56
N VAL A 72 -4.96 -12.81 -10.63
CA VAL A 72 -6.34 -12.35 -10.61
C VAL A 72 -6.45 -11.54 -11.89
N ASN A 73 -7.19 -12.04 -12.86
CA ASN A 73 -7.45 -11.30 -14.09
C ASN A 73 -8.34 -10.11 -13.72
N TYR A 74 -7.69 -8.99 -13.42
CA TYR A 74 -8.36 -7.74 -13.18
C TYR A 74 -8.74 -7.14 -14.52
N ASN A 75 -10.04 -6.95 -14.76
CA ASN A 75 -10.47 -6.22 -15.95
C ASN A 75 -10.27 -4.72 -15.71
N VAL A 76 -9.06 -4.23 -15.96
CA VAL A 76 -8.67 -2.81 -15.78
C VAL A 76 -9.56 -1.90 -16.63
N SER A 77 -9.95 -2.38 -17.81
CA SER A 77 -10.84 -1.66 -18.73
C SER A 77 -12.21 -1.38 -18.10
N ASP A 78 -12.77 -2.33 -17.34
CA ASP A 78 -14.06 -2.13 -16.67
C ASP A 78 -13.95 -1.06 -15.58
N ALA A 79 -12.89 -1.08 -14.77
CA ALA A 79 -12.67 -0.08 -13.73
C ALA A 79 -12.41 1.32 -14.33
N SER A 80 -11.87 1.38 -15.55
CA SER A 80 -11.48 2.63 -16.20
C SER A 80 -12.56 3.22 -17.12
N ALA A 81 -13.65 2.49 -17.39
CA ALA A 81 -14.66 2.89 -18.36
C ALA A 81 -15.69 3.89 -17.78
N TYR A 82 -15.92 4.98 -18.51
CA TYR A 82 -17.06 5.86 -18.26
C TYR A 82 -18.37 5.24 -18.76
N GLY A 83 -19.46 5.51 -18.03
CA GLY A 83 -20.78 5.03 -18.43
C GLY A 83 -21.00 3.53 -18.28
N SER A 84 -20.03 2.80 -17.72
CA SER A 84 -20.24 1.42 -17.28
C SER A 84 -21.29 1.39 -16.16
N GLY A 85 -22.04 0.29 -16.10
CA GLY A 85 -22.91 0.04 -14.95
C GLY A 85 -22.12 -0.03 -13.63
N TRP A 86 -22.86 -0.17 -12.53
CA TRP A 86 -22.27 -0.38 -11.21
C TRP A 86 -21.51 -1.71 -11.15
N LEU A 87 -20.22 -1.67 -10.82
CA LEU A 87 -19.37 -2.83 -10.63
C LEU A 87 -19.30 -3.21 -9.14
N PRO A 88 -19.24 -4.51 -8.80
CA PRO A 88 -19.09 -4.93 -7.41
C PRO A 88 -17.64 -4.72 -6.93
N ALA A 89 -17.48 -4.23 -5.71
CA ALA A 89 -16.20 -4.08 -5.03
C ALA A 89 -16.34 -4.44 -3.55
N ARG A 90 -15.21 -4.66 -2.87
CA ARG A 90 -15.15 -4.64 -1.40
C ARG A 90 -14.49 -3.35 -0.96
N ALA A 91 -14.96 -2.80 0.16
CA ALA A 91 -14.34 -1.64 0.78
C ALA A 91 -13.91 -1.96 2.21
N THR A 92 -12.71 -1.50 2.56
CA THR A 92 -12.23 -1.34 3.94
C THR A 92 -11.98 0.15 4.20
N TRP A 93 -11.49 0.48 5.39
CA TRP A 93 -10.97 1.82 5.66
C TRP A 93 -9.73 1.78 6.53
N TYR A 94 -8.96 2.87 6.49
CA TYR A 94 -7.72 3.03 7.24
C TYR A 94 -7.57 4.44 7.83
N GLY A 95 -6.64 4.55 8.79
CA GLY A 95 -6.33 5.80 9.47
C GLY A 95 -7.31 6.20 10.56
N ALA A 96 -7.41 7.52 10.79
CA ALA A 96 -8.35 8.07 11.77
C ALA A 96 -9.81 7.98 11.28
N PRO A 97 -10.81 7.75 12.17
CA PRO A 97 -12.23 7.62 11.79
C PRO A 97 -12.82 8.82 11.04
N THR A 98 -12.28 10.01 11.25
CA THR A 98 -12.66 11.26 10.56
C THR A 98 -11.48 11.88 9.81
N GLY A 99 -10.45 11.07 9.51
CA GLY A 99 -9.26 11.47 8.75
C GLY A 99 -9.41 11.21 7.26
N ALA A 100 -8.32 11.44 6.54
CA ALA A 100 -8.24 11.31 5.08
C ALA A 100 -7.47 10.05 4.62
N GLY A 101 -7.35 9.04 5.50
CA GLY A 101 -6.51 7.87 5.26
C GLY A 101 -5.21 8.00 6.04
N PRO A 102 -4.07 8.35 5.42
CA PRO A 102 -2.79 8.35 6.10
C PRO A 102 -2.66 9.50 7.10
N ASP A 103 -1.88 9.29 8.18
CA ASP A 103 -1.70 10.27 9.26
C ASP A 103 -1.03 11.56 8.79
N ASP A 104 -0.23 11.50 7.73
CA ASP A 104 0.43 12.66 7.11
C ASP A 104 -0.46 13.42 6.12
N ASN A 105 -1.70 12.94 5.87
CA ASN A 105 -2.61 13.44 4.85
C ASN A 105 -1.97 13.49 3.44
N GLY A 106 -1.12 12.50 3.15
CA GLY A 106 -0.51 12.29 1.84
C GLY A 106 -1.06 11.06 1.10
N GLY A 107 -0.16 10.31 0.47
CA GLY A 107 -0.43 9.04 -0.20
C GLY A 107 0.58 8.75 -1.32
N ALA A 108 0.52 7.56 -1.89
CA ALA A 108 1.41 7.14 -2.97
C ALA A 108 1.29 8.00 -4.25
N CYS A 109 0.21 8.77 -4.41
CA CYS A 109 0.07 9.73 -5.52
C CYS A 109 0.86 11.03 -5.35
N GLY A 110 1.51 11.25 -4.21
CA GLY A 110 2.29 12.47 -3.94
C GLY A 110 1.45 13.67 -3.48
N PHE A 111 0.13 13.67 -3.71
CA PHE A 111 -0.77 14.72 -3.20
C PHE A 111 -0.61 14.90 -1.70
N LYS A 112 -0.65 16.17 -1.26
CA LYS A 112 -0.57 16.56 0.15
C LYS A 112 -1.85 17.25 0.58
N ASN A 113 -2.05 17.35 1.89
CA ASN A 113 -3.22 18.00 2.49
C ASN A 113 -4.54 17.43 1.97
N VAL A 114 -4.61 16.10 1.74
CA VAL A 114 -5.81 15.47 1.18
C VAL A 114 -7.02 15.47 2.13
N ASN A 115 -6.83 15.96 3.36
CA ASN A 115 -7.88 16.30 4.29
C ASN A 115 -8.56 17.67 4.01
N GLN A 116 -7.94 18.51 3.19
CA GLN A 116 -8.44 19.85 2.85
C GLN A 116 -9.12 19.86 1.49
N TYR A 117 -9.84 20.95 1.19
CA TYR A 117 -10.40 21.16 -0.15
C TYR A 117 -9.28 21.13 -1.21
N PRO A 118 -9.46 20.45 -2.35
CA PRO A 118 -10.72 19.87 -2.85
C PRO A 118 -10.98 18.41 -2.49
N PHE A 119 -10.00 17.69 -1.93
CA PHE A 119 -10.16 16.28 -1.57
C PHE A 119 -11.11 16.10 -0.37
N SER A 120 -11.01 17.00 0.62
CA SER A 120 -11.88 17.08 1.80
C SER A 120 -12.05 15.74 2.51
N SER A 121 -10.95 14.97 2.62
CA SER A 121 -10.92 13.62 3.16
C SER A 121 -11.76 12.59 2.41
N MET A 122 -12.31 12.90 1.23
CA MET A 122 -13.03 11.96 0.37
C MET A 122 -12.07 11.20 -0.53
N THR A 123 -11.16 10.46 0.10
CA THR A 123 -10.02 9.77 -0.51
C THR A 123 -10.11 8.26 -0.38
N SER A 124 -9.35 7.56 -1.21
CA SER A 124 -9.22 6.12 -1.17
C SER A 124 -7.86 5.65 -1.70
N CYS A 125 -7.37 4.54 -1.15
CA CYS A 125 -6.48 3.66 -1.90
C CYS A 125 -7.27 2.87 -2.96
N GLY A 126 -6.61 2.53 -4.04
CA GLY A 126 -7.06 1.52 -5.00
C GLY A 126 -6.13 0.31 -5.05
N ASN A 127 -6.68 -0.88 -5.33
CA ASN A 127 -5.86 -2.01 -5.76
C ASN A 127 -5.39 -1.85 -7.22
N GLU A 128 -4.61 -2.81 -7.70
CA GLU A 128 -3.93 -2.78 -9.01
C GLU A 128 -4.79 -2.26 -10.20
N PRO A 129 -6.03 -2.72 -10.45
CA PRO A 129 -6.86 -2.20 -11.54
C PRO A 129 -7.32 -0.75 -11.38
N ILE A 130 -7.28 -0.21 -10.16
CA ILE A 130 -7.75 1.13 -9.84
C ILE A 130 -6.56 2.10 -9.82
N PHE A 131 -5.52 1.77 -9.05
CA PHE A 131 -4.33 2.62 -8.89
C PHE A 131 -3.37 2.56 -10.09
N LYS A 132 -3.36 1.45 -10.84
CA LYS A 132 -2.66 1.31 -12.13
C LYS A 132 -1.19 1.75 -12.08
N ASP A 133 -0.46 1.34 -11.05
CA ASP A 133 0.93 1.73 -10.79
C ASP A 133 1.13 3.26 -10.83
N GLY A 134 0.20 4.01 -10.24
CA GLY A 134 0.19 5.47 -10.19
C GLY A 134 -0.58 6.13 -11.34
N LYS A 135 -0.86 5.43 -12.44
CA LYS A 135 -1.67 5.97 -13.55
C LYS A 135 -3.15 6.14 -13.20
N GLY A 136 -3.58 5.71 -12.02
CA GLY A 136 -4.92 5.96 -11.49
C GLY A 136 -4.98 7.10 -10.50
N CYS A 137 -3.86 7.75 -10.20
CA CYS A 137 -3.83 8.90 -9.30
C CYS A 137 -4.70 10.03 -9.82
N GLY A 138 -5.55 10.58 -8.95
CA GLY A 138 -6.51 11.63 -9.27
C GLY A 138 -7.80 11.12 -9.91
N SER A 139 -7.91 9.84 -10.29
CA SER A 139 -9.18 9.28 -10.79
C SER A 139 -10.31 9.40 -9.77
N CYS A 140 -11.50 9.79 -10.23
CA CYS A 140 -12.71 9.89 -9.42
C CYS A 140 -13.65 8.69 -9.61
N TYR A 141 -14.19 8.20 -8.50
CA TYR A 141 -15.15 7.10 -8.47
C TYR A 141 -16.36 7.46 -7.64
N GLN A 142 -17.53 7.11 -8.14
CA GLN A 142 -18.73 7.04 -7.32
C GLN A 142 -18.82 5.69 -6.64
N ILE A 143 -19.09 5.67 -5.35
CA ILE A 143 -19.27 4.48 -4.53
C ILE A 143 -20.63 4.52 -3.83
N ARG A 144 -21.19 3.34 -3.57
CA ARG A 144 -22.39 3.19 -2.74
C ARG A 144 -22.39 1.84 -2.04
N CYS A 145 -23.02 1.76 -0.88
CA CYS A 145 -23.24 0.52 -0.16
C CYS A 145 -24.72 0.30 0.09
N ASN A 146 -25.19 -0.95 0.00
CA ASN A 146 -26.61 -1.31 0.16
C ASN A 146 -26.84 -2.56 1.02
N LYS A 147 -25.79 -3.36 1.30
CA LYS A 147 -25.94 -4.66 1.98
C LYS A 147 -25.80 -4.57 3.49
N ASP A 148 -25.01 -3.62 4.00
CA ASP A 148 -24.90 -3.40 5.46
C ASP A 148 -26.14 -2.64 5.97
N PRO A 149 -26.74 -3.02 7.11
CA PRO A 149 -27.91 -2.33 7.67
C PRO A 149 -27.71 -0.83 7.94
N SER A 150 -26.44 -0.42 8.11
CA SER A 150 -26.03 0.96 8.39
C SER A 150 -25.90 1.81 7.14
N CYS A 151 -25.89 1.21 5.95
CA CYS A 151 -25.79 1.91 4.67
C CYS A 151 -26.99 2.82 4.41
N SER A 152 -26.73 4.04 3.94
CA SER A 152 -27.77 4.97 3.49
C SER A 152 -28.30 4.63 2.09
N GLY A 153 -27.48 3.98 1.26
CA GLY A 153 -27.71 3.83 -0.17
C GLY A 153 -27.38 5.08 -0.99
N ASN A 154 -26.90 6.15 -0.34
CA ASN A 154 -26.41 7.34 -1.00
C ASN A 154 -25.15 7.03 -1.81
N ILE A 155 -24.91 7.89 -2.80
CA ILE A 155 -23.74 7.82 -3.66
C ILE A 155 -22.74 8.86 -3.16
N GLU A 156 -21.55 8.39 -2.81
CA GLU A 156 -20.42 9.25 -2.45
C GLU A 156 -19.41 9.26 -3.59
N THR A 157 -18.66 10.35 -3.74
CA THR A 157 -17.56 10.43 -4.70
C THR A 157 -16.24 10.43 -3.95
N VAL A 158 -15.30 9.59 -4.39
CA VAL A 158 -13.96 9.47 -3.80
C VAL A 158 -12.89 9.62 -4.86
N ILE A 159 -11.73 10.12 -4.45
CA ILE A 159 -10.58 10.34 -5.31
C ILE A 159 -9.47 9.37 -4.91
N ILE A 160 -8.81 8.77 -5.91
CA ILE A 160 -7.66 7.90 -5.67
C ILE A 160 -6.44 8.75 -5.38
N THR A 161 -5.96 8.69 -4.14
CA THR A 161 -4.79 9.44 -3.66
C THR A 161 -3.67 8.53 -3.17
N ASP A 162 -3.94 7.23 -3.08
CA ASP A 162 -3.02 6.26 -2.48
C ASP A 162 -3.24 4.84 -3.07
N MET A 163 -2.46 3.86 -2.62
CA MET A 163 -2.51 2.47 -3.11
C MET A 163 -2.70 1.44 -2.00
N ASN A 164 -3.36 0.33 -2.35
CA ASN A 164 -3.37 -0.87 -1.52
C ASN A 164 -3.50 -2.11 -2.41
N TYR A 165 -2.39 -2.82 -2.62
CA TYR A 165 -2.34 -4.01 -3.49
C TYR A 165 -2.63 -5.31 -2.75
N TYR A 166 -3.05 -5.25 -1.48
CA TYR A 166 -3.42 -6.44 -0.75
C TYR A 166 -4.64 -7.12 -1.39
N PRO A 167 -4.59 -8.42 -1.72
CA PRO A 167 -5.58 -9.08 -2.58
C PRO A 167 -6.87 -9.45 -1.82
N VAL A 168 -7.66 -8.45 -1.40
CA VAL A 168 -8.93 -8.64 -0.68
C VAL A 168 -10.07 -9.08 -1.59
N ALA A 169 -10.12 -8.52 -2.80
CA ALA A 169 -11.18 -8.73 -3.78
C ALA A 169 -10.69 -8.35 -5.19
N ARG A 170 -11.50 -8.64 -6.22
CA ARG A 170 -11.24 -8.19 -7.60
C ARG A 170 -11.05 -6.67 -7.68
N TYR A 171 -11.98 -5.92 -7.08
CA TYR A 171 -11.86 -4.48 -6.92
C TYR A 171 -11.94 -4.18 -5.43
N HIS A 172 -10.93 -3.48 -4.92
CA HIS A 172 -10.82 -3.16 -3.51
C HIS A 172 -10.50 -1.68 -3.36
N PHE A 173 -11.33 -1.01 -2.57
CA PHE A 173 -11.14 0.37 -2.12
C PHE A 173 -10.77 0.34 -0.64
N ASP A 174 -9.62 0.89 -0.28
CA ASP A 174 -9.31 1.16 1.13
C ASP A 174 -9.57 2.63 1.39
N LEU A 175 -10.77 2.93 1.89
CA LEU A 175 -11.29 4.28 2.00
C LEU A 175 -10.67 5.01 3.19
N SER A 176 -10.68 6.34 3.17
CA SER A 176 -10.50 7.10 4.41
C SER A 176 -11.65 6.80 5.39
N GLY A 177 -11.41 7.00 6.69
CA GLY A 177 -12.47 6.90 7.70
C GLY A 177 -13.66 7.84 7.41
N THR A 178 -13.38 9.02 6.84
CA THR A 178 -14.39 9.99 6.41
C THR A 178 -15.25 9.45 5.27
N ALA A 179 -14.63 9.00 4.18
CA ALA A 179 -15.31 8.47 3.00
C ALA A 179 -16.11 7.20 3.32
N PHE A 180 -15.53 6.29 4.11
CA PHE A 180 -16.21 5.07 4.53
C PHE A 180 -17.45 5.37 5.38
N GLY A 181 -17.34 6.28 6.34
CA GLY A 181 -18.45 6.70 7.19
C GLY A 181 -19.53 7.49 6.46
N ALA A 182 -19.19 8.23 5.41
CA ALA A 182 -20.13 9.03 4.62
C ALA A 182 -21.22 8.17 3.95
N MET A 183 -20.91 6.91 3.60
CA MET A 183 -21.90 5.97 3.04
C MET A 183 -22.96 5.50 4.07
N ALA A 184 -22.83 5.84 5.35
CA ALA A 184 -23.78 5.44 6.38
C ALA A 184 -25.05 6.31 6.40
N LYS A 185 -26.11 5.79 7.00
CA LYS A 185 -27.26 6.61 7.42
C LYS A 185 -26.80 7.65 8.45
N PRO A 186 -27.47 8.82 8.53
CA PRO A 186 -27.15 9.85 9.52
C PRO A 186 -27.05 9.26 10.93
N GLY A 187 -25.90 9.48 11.60
CA GLY A 187 -25.63 9.00 12.95
C GLY A 187 -25.15 7.54 13.06
N LEU A 188 -25.03 6.80 11.95
CA LEU A 188 -24.53 5.42 11.93
C LEU A 188 -23.11 5.29 11.34
N ASN A 189 -22.39 6.40 11.16
CA ASN A 189 -21.06 6.44 10.56
C ASN A 189 -20.08 5.51 11.28
N ASP A 190 -20.01 5.59 12.61
CA ASP A 190 -19.15 4.70 13.40
C ASP A 190 -19.61 3.26 13.34
N LYS A 191 -20.93 3.01 13.35
CA LYS A 191 -21.46 1.65 13.24
C LYS A 191 -21.04 0.99 11.93
N LEU A 192 -21.13 1.73 10.82
CA LEU A 192 -20.66 1.24 9.52
C LEU A 192 -19.15 0.99 9.57
N ARG A 193 -18.34 1.94 10.08
CA ARG A 193 -16.88 1.76 10.24
C ARG A 193 -16.51 0.51 11.04
N HIS A 194 -17.27 0.17 12.09
CA HIS A 194 -17.04 -1.04 12.89
C HIS A 194 -17.35 -2.34 12.15
N SER A 195 -18.08 -2.32 11.03
CA SER A 195 -18.21 -3.48 10.15
C SER A 195 -16.87 -3.86 9.50
N GLY A 196 -15.91 -2.93 9.44
CA GLY A 196 -14.53 -3.12 9.00
C GLY A 196 -14.39 -3.30 7.48
N ILE A 197 -15.04 -4.33 6.94
CA ILE A 197 -15.09 -4.63 5.52
C ILE A 197 -16.53 -4.82 5.04
N ILE A 198 -16.92 -4.14 3.97
CA ILE A 198 -18.28 -4.19 3.41
C ILE A 198 -18.26 -4.41 1.90
N ASP A 199 -19.37 -4.94 1.38
CA ASP A 199 -19.64 -4.97 -0.05
C ASP A 199 -20.14 -3.60 -0.51
N ILE A 200 -19.51 -3.07 -1.55
CA ILE A 200 -19.93 -1.83 -2.21
C ILE A 200 -20.15 -2.05 -3.69
N GLN A 201 -20.71 -1.04 -4.33
CA GLN A 201 -20.68 -0.90 -5.77
C GLN A 201 -19.95 0.39 -6.13
N PHE A 202 -19.23 0.37 -7.25
CA PHE A 202 -18.52 1.53 -7.75
C PHE A 202 -18.70 1.73 -9.26
N ARG A 203 -18.39 2.93 -9.73
CA ARG A 203 -18.23 3.27 -11.14
C ARG A 203 -17.30 4.46 -11.30
N ARG A 204 -16.51 4.52 -12.37
CA ARG A 204 -15.69 5.69 -12.68
C ARG A 204 -16.58 6.86 -13.12
N VAL A 205 -16.25 8.06 -12.66
CA VAL A 205 -16.96 9.29 -13.03
C VAL A 205 -15.98 10.41 -13.32
N PRO A 206 -16.36 11.40 -14.15
CA PRO A 206 -15.53 12.57 -14.33
C PRO A 206 -15.30 13.28 -12.99
N CYS A 207 -14.06 13.70 -12.72
CA CYS A 207 -13.77 14.62 -11.63
C CYS A 207 -14.41 15.98 -11.90
N ASN A 208 -14.72 16.71 -10.83
CA ASN A 208 -15.26 18.07 -10.89
C ASN A 208 -14.63 18.94 -9.80
N TYR A 209 -13.75 19.85 -10.22
CA TYR A 209 -13.07 20.78 -9.33
C TYR A 209 -13.50 22.24 -9.60
N PRO A 210 -14.69 22.67 -9.15
CA PRO A 210 -15.26 23.95 -9.53
C PRO A 210 -14.42 25.13 -9.03
N GLY A 211 -13.98 25.98 -9.96
CA GLY A 211 -13.19 27.16 -9.66
C GLY A 211 -11.69 26.90 -9.47
N LEU A 212 -11.25 25.64 -9.51
CA LEU A 212 -9.84 25.29 -9.58
C LEU A 212 -9.39 25.19 -11.04
N LYS A 213 -8.08 25.28 -11.21
CA LYS A 213 -7.38 25.00 -12.47
C LYS A 213 -6.39 23.89 -12.21
N ILE A 214 -5.98 23.20 -13.28
CA ILE A 214 -4.86 22.28 -13.24
C ILE A 214 -3.66 23.01 -12.62
N ASN A 215 -3.12 22.41 -11.57
CA ASN A 215 -2.00 22.95 -10.83
C ASN A 215 -0.76 22.09 -11.09
N PHE A 216 0.40 22.74 -11.15
CA PHE A 216 1.69 22.09 -11.33
C PHE A 216 2.55 22.41 -10.11
N HIS A 217 2.79 21.41 -9.28
CA HIS A 217 3.64 21.52 -8.11
C HIS A 217 5.04 20.97 -8.42
N VAL A 218 6.07 21.80 -8.33
CA VAL A 218 7.45 21.37 -8.53
C VAL A 218 7.94 20.71 -7.25
N GLU A 219 8.31 19.43 -7.35
CA GLU A 219 8.67 18.61 -6.19
C GLU A 219 9.99 19.05 -5.55
N GLU A 220 10.06 18.88 -4.23
CA GLU A 220 11.26 19.11 -3.43
C GLU A 220 12.36 18.14 -3.88
N GLY A 221 13.44 18.69 -4.46
CA GLY A 221 14.53 17.93 -5.07
C GLY A 221 14.78 18.30 -6.53
N SER A 222 13.83 18.98 -7.17
CA SER A 222 14.06 19.62 -8.47
C SER A 222 15.19 20.66 -8.40
N ASN A 223 16.01 20.70 -9.44
CA ASN A 223 17.19 21.56 -9.56
C ASN A 223 17.49 21.80 -11.06
N PRO A 224 18.53 22.57 -11.44
CA PRO A 224 18.78 22.91 -12.84
C PRO A 224 19.02 21.74 -13.80
N VAL A 225 19.27 20.52 -13.31
CA VAL A 225 19.50 19.32 -14.14
C VAL A 225 18.51 18.18 -13.87
N TYR A 226 17.56 18.37 -12.95
CA TYR A 226 16.53 17.38 -12.62
C TYR A 226 15.21 18.10 -12.33
N PHE A 227 14.15 17.68 -12.99
CA PHE A 227 12.83 18.27 -12.85
C PHE A 227 11.80 17.19 -12.57
N ALA A 228 11.07 17.36 -11.47
CA ALA A 228 9.93 16.53 -11.11
C ALA A 228 8.74 17.44 -10.80
N VAL A 229 7.59 17.12 -11.35
CA VAL A 229 6.37 17.91 -11.20
C VAL A 229 5.19 16.98 -10.91
N LEU A 230 4.38 17.36 -9.94
CA LEU A 230 3.09 16.77 -9.65
C LEU A 230 2.01 17.60 -10.32
N VAL A 231 1.16 16.92 -11.09
CA VAL A 231 -0.02 17.53 -11.72
C VAL A 231 -1.22 17.27 -10.82
N GLU A 232 -1.84 18.33 -10.32
CA GLU A 232 -2.98 18.27 -9.41
C GLU A 232 -4.22 18.88 -10.05
N TYR A 233 -5.39 18.43 -9.57
CA TYR A 233 -6.70 18.97 -9.95
C TYR A 233 -6.99 18.90 -11.45
N GLU A 234 -6.53 17.81 -12.08
CA GLU A 234 -6.97 17.46 -13.42
C GLU A 234 -8.48 17.15 -13.37
N ASP A 235 -9.25 17.94 -14.10
CA ASP A 235 -10.70 17.83 -14.14
C ASP A 235 -11.09 16.79 -15.20
N LEU A 236 -12.31 16.23 -15.11
CA LEU A 236 -12.75 15.15 -16.00
C LEU A 236 -12.02 13.82 -15.79
N ASP A 237 -10.98 13.53 -16.54
CA ASP A 237 -10.41 12.16 -16.54
C ASP A 237 -9.80 11.82 -15.17
N GLY A 238 -9.27 12.83 -14.49
CA GLY A 238 -8.66 12.81 -13.18
C GLY A 238 -7.22 12.27 -13.19
N ASP A 239 -6.89 11.40 -14.14
CA ASP A 239 -5.58 10.77 -14.28
C ASP A 239 -4.78 11.26 -15.50
N VAL A 240 -3.47 11.41 -15.30
CA VAL A 240 -2.54 11.87 -16.34
C VAL A 240 -1.65 10.71 -16.79
N VAL A 241 -1.61 10.42 -18.08
CA VAL A 241 -0.81 9.33 -18.66
C VAL A 241 0.46 9.80 -19.38
N GLN A 242 0.57 11.10 -19.67
CA GLN A 242 1.72 11.68 -20.37
C GLN A 242 1.86 13.17 -20.01
N VAL A 243 3.11 13.59 -19.76
CA VAL A 243 3.50 14.99 -19.55
C VAL A 243 4.76 15.25 -20.38
N ASP A 244 4.72 16.24 -21.25
CA ASP A 244 5.87 16.71 -22.04
C ASP A 244 6.23 18.14 -21.65
N LEU A 245 7.53 18.46 -21.68
CA LEU A 245 8.05 19.80 -21.37
C LEU A 245 8.80 20.35 -22.58
N MET A 246 8.56 21.63 -22.89
CA MET A 246 9.30 22.37 -23.92
C MET A 246 9.73 23.71 -23.35
N GLU A 247 11.04 23.98 -23.38
CA GLU A 247 11.59 25.28 -23.00
C GLU A 247 11.13 26.37 -23.99
N SER A 248 10.71 27.52 -23.48
CA SER A 248 10.32 28.64 -24.34
C SER A 248 11.56 29.20 -25.04
N LYS A 249 11.40 29.67 -26.27
CA LYS A 249 12.46 30.43 -26.95
C LYS A 249 12.63 31.75 -26.19
N SER A 250 13.75 31.92 -25.49
CA SER A 250 14.09 33.20 -24.88
C SER A 250 14.00 34.31 -25.93
N ALA A 251 13.20 35.35 -25.65
CA ALA A 251 13.32 36.59 -26.41
C ALA A 251 14.72 37.14 -26.14
N ILE A 252 15.57 37.14 -27.17
CA ILE A 252 16.85 37.85 -27.13
C ILE A 252 16.49 39.34 -27.06
N THR A 253 16.42 39.91 -25.86
CA THR A 253 16.49 41.35 -25.67
C THR A 253 17.95 41.74 -25.92
N ASN A 254 18.23 42.18 -27.15
CA ASN A 254 19.46 42.90 -27.51
C ASN A 254 19.50 44.28 -26.84
#